data_AF-A0A4Q3ERG2-F1
#
_entry.id   AF-A0A4Q3ERG2-F1
#
_cell.length_a   1.000
_cell.length_b   1.000
_cell.length_c   1.000
_cell.angle_alpha   90.00
_cell.angle_beta   90.00
_cell.angle_gamma   90.00
#
_symmetry.space_group_name_H-M   'P 1'
#
loop_
_entity.id
_entity.type
_entity.pdbx_description
1 polymer ?
#
loop_
_entity_poly.entity_id
_entity_poly.type
_entity_poly.pdbx_seq_one_letter_code
_entity_poly.pdbx_strand_id
1 'polypeptide(L)'
;MKISQKEFVFNNEVVTRFDLYNSLFLTLPFYQVKSTGTLLPFFKSHVEEGINQKLSPVEIIESFFTKYQQYIKDTDRFHLLFRFIQYIERQVVLFDAIEDSAFSKLETTDDSSSLQVLLQQVNNQPENHAKIREALQKFSLRLVLTAHPTQFYPGSVLGIITELTEALKVNDINEIYLLLQQLGKTPFLNKEKPTPVDEAVSLAWFLENVFYESASSIKEKLDTEFDFLAEDE
;
A
#
# COMPACT_ATOMS: atom_id res chain seq x y z
N MET A 1 -12.45 25.06 -12.25
CA MET A 1 -11.09 24.70 -11.80
C MET A 1 -10.61 23.59 -12.72
N LYS A 2 -9.55 23.79 -13.53
CA LYS A 2 -9.05 22.73 -14.42
C LYS A 2 -8.30 21.72 -13.54
N ILE A 3 -8.91 20.56 -13.30
CA ILE A 3 -8.29 19.42 -12.62
C ILE A 3 -7.01 19.07 -13.41
N SER A 4 -5.89 18.90 -12.72
CA SER A 4 -4.63 18.50 -13.36
C SER A 4 -4.81 17.10 -13.97
N GLN A 5 -4.18 16.80 -15.11
CA GLN A 5 -4.26 15.47 -15.72
C GLN A 5 -3.86 14.36 -14.74
N LYS A 6 -2.85 14.62 -13.88
CA LYS A 6 -2.44 13.72 -12.79
C LYS A 6 -3.53 13.50 -11.75
N GLU A 7 -4.22 14.56 -11.36
CA GLU A 7 -5.33 14.51 -10.40
C GLU A 7 -6.54 13.76 -10.98
N PHE A 8 -6.79 13.88 -12.29
CA PHE A 8 -7.81 13.10 -12.98
C PHE A 8 -7.48 11.60 -12.99
N VAL A 9 -6.25 11.23 -13.36
CA VAL A 9 -5.80 9.83 -13.36
C VAL A 9 -5.85 9.25 -11.95
N PHE A 10 -5.38 9.99 -10.94
CA PHE A 10 -5.44 9.55 -9.54
C PHE A 10 -6.87 9.34 -9.05
N ASN A 11 -7.77 10.26 -9.33
CA ASN A 11 -9.18 10.10 -8.96
C ASN A 11 -9.81 8.87 -9.62
N ASN A 12 -9.49 8.60 -10.89
CA ASN A 12 -10.08 7.50 -11.63
C ASN A 12 -9.47 6.13 -11.25
N GLU A 13 -8.15 6.07 -11.11
CA GLU A 13 -7.43 4.81 -10.90
C GLU A 13 -7.29 4.44 -9.42
N VAL A 14 -7.24 5.43 -8.52
CA VAL A 14 -7.06 5.18 -7.08
C VAL A 14 -8.37 5.39 -6.33
N VAL A 15 -8.89 6.62 -6.31
CA VAL A 15 -10.06 6.97 -5.48
C VAL A 15 -11.30 6.15 -5.86
N THR A 16 -11.63 6.11 -7.16
CA THR A 16 -12.83 5.40 -7.65
C THR A 16 -12.73 3.89 -7.39
N ARG A 17 -11.55 3.30 -7.62
CA ARG A 17 -11.32 1.86 -7.38
C ARG A 17 -11.34 1.54 -5.89
N PHE A 18 -10.76 2.41 -5.06
CA PHE A 18 -10.83 2.30 -3.62
C PHE A 18 -12.28 2.31 -3.13
N ASP A 19 -13.10 3.27 -3.56
CA ASP A 19 -14.50 3.33 -3.15
C ASP A 19 -15.29 2.08 -3.54
N LEU A 20 -15.02 1.53 -4.73
CA LEU A 20 -15.65 0.29 -5.21
C LEU A 20 -15.28 -0.90 -4.32
N TYR A 21 -13.99 -1.17 -4.15
CA TYR A 21 -13.55 -2.34 -3.39
C TYR A 21 -13.75 -2.18 -1.89
N ASN A 22 -13.70 -0.96 -1.37
CA ASN A 22 -14.04 -0.68 0.01
C ASN A 22 -15.53 -0.94 0.27
N SER A 23 -16.41 -0.54 -0.66
CA SER A 23 -17.83 -0.87 -0.57
C SER A 23 -18.06 -2.38 -0.56
N LEU A 24 -17.37 -3.13 -1.44
CA LEU A 24 -17.38 -4.58 -1.43
C LEU A 24 -16.90 -5.13 -0.09
N PHE A 25 -15.76 -4.65 0.40
CA PHE A 25 -15.15 -5.08 1.65
C PHE A 25 -16.06 -4.87 2.88
N LEU A 26 -16.77 -3.73 2.94
CA LEU A 26 -17.74 -3.44 4.00
C LEU A 26 -18.97 -4.38 3.99
N THR A 27 -19.28 -5.00 2.85
CA THR A 27 -20.41 -5.95 2.71
C THR A 27 -20.05 -7.40 3.04
N LEU A 28 -18.76 -7.70 3.24
CA LEU A 28 -18.31 -9.07 3.47
C LEU A 28 -18.70 -9.59 4.88
N PRO A 29 -19.08 -10.87 5.01
CA PRO A 29 -19.68 -11.42 6.23
C PRO A 29 -18.63 -11.85 7.28
N PHE A 30 -17.77 -10.93 7.72
CA PHE A 30 -16.63 -11.27 8.60
C PHE A 30 -16.97 -11.33 10.09
N TYR A 31 -17.78 -10.39 10.56
CA TYR A 31 -18.08 -10.25 11.97
C TYR A 31 -19.51 -10.72 12.24
N GLN A 32 -19.67 -11.53 13.29
CA GLN A 32 -20.96 -12.08 13.74
C GLN A 32 -22.02 -11.00 14.01
N VAL A 33 -21.61 -9.75 14.18
CA VAL A 33 -22.50 -8.61 14.26
C VAL A 33 -22.61 -7.96 12.89
N LYS A 34 -23.70 -8.27 12.19
CA LYS A 34 -24.07 -7.82 10.84
C LYS A 34 -24.11 -6.29 10.62
N SER A 35 -23.76 -5.47 11.60
CA SER A 35 -23.93 -4.01 11.57
C SER A 35 -22.65 -3.19 11.61
N THR A 36 -21.45 -3.76 11.85
CA THR A 36 -20.22 -2.94 11.95
C THR A 36 -19.85 -2.25 10.63
N GLY A 37 -19.83 -2.99 9.51
CA GLY A 37 -19.54 -2.41 8.19
C GLY A 37 -20.54 -1.34 7.77
N THR A 38 -21.80 -1.45 8.22
CA THR A 38 -22.85 -0.46 7.99
C THR A 38 -22.71 0.77 8.88
N LEU A 39 -22.31 0.59 10.15
CA LEU A 39 -22.20 1.69 11.12
C LEU A 39 -20.95 2.56 10.92
N LEU A 40 -19.87 2.01 10.34
CA LEU A 40 -18.62 2.74 10.15
C LEU A 40 -18.79 3.99 9.25
N PRO A 41 -19.47 3.95 8.09
CA PRO A 41 -19.79 5.15 7.32
C PRO A 41 -20.57 6.21 8.11
N PHE A 42 -21.57 5.80 8.92
CA PHE A 42 -22.32 6.73 9.77
C PHE A 42 -21.44 7.35 10.85
N PHE A 43 -20.55 6.55 11.45
CA PHE A 43 -19.58 7.04 12.42
C PHE A 43 -18.63 8.06 11.78
N LYS A 44 -18.11 7.77 10.58
CA LYS A 44 -17.26 8.70 9.81
C LYS A 44 -17.97 10.04 9.60
N SER A 45 -19.20 10.03 9.08
CA SER A 45 -19.96 11.27 8.86
C SER A 45 -20.23 12.04 10.16
N HIS A 46 -20.53 11.34 11.26
CA HIS A 46 -20.73 11.97 12.57
C HIS A 46 -19.43 12.58 13.12
N VAL A 47 -18.29 11.94 12.91
CA VAL A 47 -16.97 12.50 13.26
C VAL A 47 -16.65 13.74 12.43
N GLU A 48 -16.87 13.71 11.12
CA GLU A 48 -16.65 14.86 10.22
C GLU A 48 -17.53 16.06 10.63
N GLU A 49 -18.80 15.83 10.93
CA GLU A 49 -19.71 16.86 11.43
C GLU A 49 -19.23 17.45 12.77
N GLY A 50 -18.83 16.59 13.71
CA GLY A 50 -18.33 17.01 15.02
C GLY A 50 -17.03 17.81 14.96
N ILE A 51 -16.11 17.43 14.06
CA ILE A 51 -14.88 18.18 13.79
C ILE A 51 -15.20 19.58 13.21
N ASN A 52 -16.12 19.66 12.26
CA ASN A 52 -16.57 20.94 11.69
C ASN A 52 -17.22 21.85 12.75
N GLN A 53 -17.88 21.26 13.74
CA GLN A 53 -18.44 21.94 14.91
C GLN A 53 -17.41 22.25 16.01
N LYS A 54 -16.13 21.86 15.83
CA LYS A 54 -15.04 22.02 16.80
C LYS A 54 -15.29 21.33 18.15
N LEU A 55 -16.06 20.24 18.15
CA LEU A 55 -16.27 19.42 19.33
C LEU A 55 -14.98 18.67 19.70
N SER A 56 -14.81 18.35 20.98
CA SER A 56 -13.72 17.50 21.43
C SER A 56 -13.96 16.03 21.02
N PRO A 57 -12.90 15.21 20.88
CA PRO A 57 -13.05 13.80 20.52
C PRO A 57 -13.98 13.02 21.46
N VAL A 58 -13.96 13.34 22.76
CA VAL A 58 -14.83 12.70 23.76
C VAL A 58 -16.30 13.03 23.49
N GLU A 59 -16.62 14.30 23.20
CA GLU A 59 -17.98 14.73 22.89
C GLU A 59 -18.50 14.10 21.59
N ILE A 60 -17.65 13.99 20.57
CA ILE A 60 -17.99 13.35 19.29
C ILE A 60 -18.36 11.87 19.52
N ILE A 61 -17.54 11.14 20.29
CA ILE A 61 -17.77 9.73 20.58
C ILE A 61 -19.03 9.53 21.44
N GLU A 62 -19.20 10.29 22.53
CA GLU A 62 -20.36 10.15 23.41
C GLU A 62 -21.68 10.52 22.71
N SER A 63 -21.67 11.58 21.90
CA SER A 63 -22.85 12.01 21.13
C SER A 63 -23.24 10.99 20.05
N PHE A 64 -22.29 10.24 19.50
CA PHE A 64 -22.59 9.13 18.59
C PHE A 64 -23.37 8.04 19.31
N PHE A 65 -22.86 7.54 20.44
CA PHE A 65 -23.52 6.46 21.19
C PHE A 65 -24.86 6.86 21.81
N THR A 66 -25.05 8.15 22.11
CA THR A 66 -26.34 8.68 22.56
C THR A 66 -27.45 8.46 21.52
N LYS A 67 -27.13 8.52 20.22
CA LYS A 67 -28.09 8.29 19.13
C LYS A 67 -28.48 6.81 18.95
N TYR A 68 -27.67 5.86 19.46
CA TYR A 68 -27.86 4.42 19.25
C TYR A 68 -28.15 3.67 20.56
N GLN A 69 -29.44 3.49 20.86
CA GLN A 69 -29.94 2.87 22.10
C GLN A 69 -29.51 1.40 22.34
N GLN A 70 -28.87 0.75 21.36
CA GLN A 70 -28.37 -0.62 21.50
C GLN A 70 -27.01 -0.71 22.22
N TYR A 71 -26.30 0.41 22.42
CA TYR A 71 -24.96 0.46 23.03
C TYR A 71 -25.00 1.08 24.44
N ILE A 72 -25.85 0.51 25.30
CA ILE A 72 -26.08 0.99 26.68
C ILE A 72 -24.87 0.70 27.58
N LYS A 73 -24.22 -0.45 27.40
CA LYS A 73 -23.05 -0.84 28.20
C LYS A 73 -21.77 -0.31 27.56
N ASP A 74 -20.86 0.21 28.39
CA ASP A 74 -19.56 0.70 27.94
C ASP A 74 -18.74 -0.40 27.23
N THR A 75 -18.85 -1.65 27.67
CA THR A 75 -18.21 -2.80 27.03
C THR A 75 -18.59 -2.92 25.55
N ASP A 76 -19.87 -2.72 25.24
CA ASP A 76 -20.38 -2.86 23.86
C ASP A 76 -19.89 -1.69 22.98
N ARG A 77 -19.78 -0.49 23.57
CA ARG A 77 -19.19 0.69 22.93
C ARG A 77 -17.73 0.47 22.58
N PHE A 78 -16.92 0.02 23.55
CA PHE A 78 -15.51 -0.30 23.33
C PHE A 78 -15.34 -1.39 22.27
N HIS A 79 -16.14 -2.47 22.33
CA HIS A 79 -16.10 -3.52 21.31
C HIS A 79 -16.45 -3.01 19.91
N LEU A 80 -17.35 -2.04 19.77
CA LEU A 80 -17.63 -1.42 18.47
C LEU A 80 -16.45 -0.58 17.98
N LEU A 81 -15.90 0.28 18.84
CA LEU A 81 -14.76 1.14 18.51
C LEU A 81 -13.53 0.33 18.09
N PHE A 82 -13.20 -0.75 18.81
CA PHE A 82 -12.12 -1.66 18.41
C PHE A 82 -12.34 -2.28 17.04
N ARG A 83 -13.59 -2.64 16.72
CA ARG A 83 -13.92 -3.15 15.39
C ARG A 83 -13.81 -2.07 14.31
N PHE A 84 -14.17 -0.82 14.60
CA PHE A 84 -13.91 0.29 13.67
C PHE A 84 -12.42 0.45 13.37
N ILE A 85 -11.57 0.42 14.40
CA ILE A 85 -10.11 0.47 14.22
C ILE A 85 -9.65 -0.67 13.30
N GLN A 86 -10.07 -1.91 13.57
CA GLN A 86 -9.74 -3.07 12.73
C GLN A 86 -10.19 -2.91 11.27
N TYR A 87 -11.38 -2.36 11.03
CA TYR A 87 -11.86 -2.10 9.67
C TYR A 87 -11.02 -1.01 8.99
N ILE A 88 -10.73 0.09 9.69
CA ILE A 88 -9.95 1.20 9.15
C ILE A 88 -8.53 0.74 8.79
N GLU A 89 -7.88 -0.08 9.62
CA GLU A 89 -6.56 -0.66 9.31
C GLU A 89 -6.56 -1.42 7.98
N ARG A 90 -7.63 -2.19 7.70
CA ARG A 90 -7.76 -2.94 6.45
C ARG A 90 -8.11 -2.05 5.26
N GLN A 91 -8.81 -0.94 5.49
CA GLN A 91 -9.04 0.08 4.47
C GLN A 91 -7.75 0.76 4.04
N VAL A 92 -6.85 1.05 4.99
CA VAL A 92 -5.52 1.59 4.66
C VAL A 92 -4.74 0.60 3.79
N VAL A 93 -4.71 -0.67 4.18
CA VAL A 93 -4.06 -1.73 3.39
C VAL A 93 -4.66 -1.87 1.98
N LEU A 94 -5.98 -1.84 1.86
CA LEU A 94 -6.65 -1.89 0.57
C LEU A 94 -6.29 -0.68 -0.30
N PHE A 95 -6.21 0.50 0.30
CA PHE A 95 -5.80 1.72 -0.39
C PHE A 95 -4.37 1.59 -0.93
N ASP A 96 -3.42 1.16 -0.08
CA ASP A 96 -2.02 0.95 -0.46
C ASP A 96 -1.92 -0.02 -1.66
N ALA A 97 -2.61 -1.15 -1.61
CA ALA A 97 -2.60 -2.14 -2.71
C ALA A 97 -3.17 -1.56 -4.02
N ILE A 98 -4.20 -0.73 -3.94
CA ILE A 98 -4.80 -0.07 -5.11
C ILE A 98 -3.86 0.99 -5.68
N GLU A 99 -3.27 1.82 -4.84
CA GLU A 99 -2.29 2.83 -5.25
C GLU A 99 -1.09 2.17 -5.95
N ASP A 100 -0.51 1.12 -5.35
CA ASP A 100 0.59 0.36 -5.94
C ASP A 100 0.20 -0.29 -7.27
N SER A 101 -1.04 -0.80 -7.38
CA SER A 101 -1.53 -1.38 -8.65
C SER A 101 -1.67 -0.33 -9.78
N ALA A 102 -1.88 0.94 -9.41
CA ALA A 102 -2.05 2.06 -10.31
C ALA A 102 -0.74 2.81 -10.59
N PHE A 103 0.36 2.46 -9.91
CA PHE A 103 1.64 3.17 -9.94
C PHE A 103 2.13 3.47 -11.36
N SER A 104 2.18 2.45 -12.23
CA SER A 104 2.63 2.61 -13.62
C SER A 104 1.76 3.57 -14.43
N LYS A 105 0.46 3.68 -14.13
CA LYS A 105 -0.45 4.62 -14.79
C LYS A 105 -0.26 6.05 -14.28
N LEU A 106 0.06 6.21 -12.99
CA LEU A 106 0.31 7.49 -12.35
C LEU A 106 1.66 8.10 -12.75
N GLU A 107 2.68 7.27 -13.01
CA GLU A 107 4.03 7.70 -13.36
C GLU A 107 4.23 8.11 -14.83
N THR A 108 3.29 7.77 -15.73
CA THR A 108 3.45 7.94 -17.19
C THR A 108 3.64 9.38 -17.70
N THR A 109 3.64 10.42 -16.86
CA THR A 109 3.47 11.80 -17.35
C THR A 109 4.65 12.77 -17.18
N ASP A 110 5.71 12.51 -16.38
CA ASP A 110 6.76 13.55 -16.22
C ASP A 110 8.13 13.12 -15.61
N ASP A 111 8.58 11.88 -15.81
CA ASP A 111 9.83 11.44 -15.19
C ASP A 111 11.08 11.72 -16.04
N SER A 112 11.42 13.01 -16.11
CA SER A 112 12.75 13.49 -16.54
C SER A 112 13.93 12.88 -15.76
N SER A 113 13.66 12.19 -14.64
CA SER A 113 14.63 11.54 -13.76
C SER A 113 14.58 10.00 -13.74
N SER A 114 13.71 9.35 -14.54
CA SER A 114 13.72 7.89 -14.60
C SER A 114 15.04 7.39 -15.20
N LEU A 115 15.51 6.21 -14.79
CA LEU A 115 16.72 5.60 -15.34
C LEU A 115 16.64 5.52 -16.88
N GLN A 116 15.47 5.17 -17.42
CA GLN A 116 15.27 5.09 -18.87
C GLN A 116 15.49 6.45 -19.57
N VAL A 117 14.94 7.54 -19.02
CA VAL A 117 15.14 8.88 -19.61
C VAL A 117 16.60 9.32 -19.51
N LEU A 118 17.26 9.03 -18.39
CA LEU A 118 18.70 9.30 -18.23
C LEU A 118 19.52 8.53 -19.26
N LEU A 119 19.25 7.23 -19.46
CA LEU A 119 19.94 6.41 -20.46
C LEU A 119 19.71 6.95 -21.89
N GLN A 120 18.48 7.34 -22.24
CA GLN A 120 18.18 7.97 -23.52
C GLN A 120 18.96 9.28 -23.73
N GLN A 121 19.10 10.11 -22.69
CA GLN A 121 19.90 11.34 -22.77
C GLN A 121 21.39 11.04 -23.02
N VAL A 122 21.92 9.99 -22.39
CA VAL A 122 23.31 9.55 -22.60
C VAL A 122 23.54 9.09 -24.04
N ASN A 123 22.59 8.35 -24.62
CA ASN A 123 22.70 7.91 -26.02
C ASN A 123 22.70 9.07 -27.02
N ASN A 124 22.01 10.17 -26.69
CA ASN A 124 22.00 11.37 -27.51
C ASN A 124 23.31 12.20 -27.39
N GLN A 125 24.23 11.82 -26.50
CA GLN A 125 25.51 12.50 -26.25
C GLN A 125 26.67 11.48 -26.17
N PRO A 126 27.18 10.99 -27.32
CA PRO A 126 28.15 9.89 -27.36
C PRO A 126 29.46 10.18 -26.61
N GLU A 127 29.87 11.44 -26.47
CA GLU A 127 31.04 11.82 -25.66
C GLU A 127 30.89 11.53 -24.16
N ASN A 128 29.66 11.39 -23.67
CA ASN A 128 29.38 11.11 -22.27
C ASN A 128 29.22 9.62 -21.99
N HIS A 129 28.92 8.80 -23.01
CA HIS A 129 28.74 7.36 -22.87
C HIS A 129 29.97 6.68 -22.24
N ALA A 130 31.16 6.92 -22.79
CA ALA A 130 32.41 6.34 -22.28
C ALA A 130 32.74 6.77 -20.83
N LYS A 131 32.46 8.03 -20.47
CA LYS A 131 32.70 8.56 -19.12
C LYS A 131 31.75 7.95 -18.10
N ILE A 132 30.49 7.77 -18.48
CA ILE A 132 29.46 7.18 -17.62
C ILE A 132 29.74 5.68 -17.45
N ARG A 133 30.15 5.00 -18.51
CA ARG A 133 30.61 3.61 -18.44
C ARG A 133 31.73 3.43 -17.42
N GLU A 134 32.76 4.26 -17.48
CA GLU A 134 33.88 4.24 -16.51
C GLU A 134 33.41 4.56 -15.08
N ALA A 135 32.47 5.50 -14.92
CA ALA A 135 31.90 5.85 -13.62
C ALA A 135 31.08 4.69 -13.03
N LEU A 136 30.27 4.00 -13.84
CA LEU A 136 29.46 2.85 -13.44
C LEU A 136 30.33 1.66 -13.03
N GLN A 137 31.46 1.42 -13.70
CA GLN A 137 32.41 0.37 -13.30
C GLN A 137 33.04 0.61 -11.92
N LYS A 138 33.14 1.87 -11.49
CA LYS A 138 33.66 2.25 -10.16
C LYS A 138 32.55 2.44 -9.13
N PHE A 139 31.30 2.52 -9.56
CA PHE A 139 30.17 2.78 -8.70
C PHE A 139 29.87 1.55 -7.84
N SER A 140 29.64 1.78 -6.55
CA SER A 140 29.20 0.74 -5.63
C SER A 140 28.17 1.32 -4.67
N LEU A 141 27.09 0.58 -4.48
CA LEU A 141 26.02 0.90 -3.54
C LEU A 141 25.89 -0.25 -2.55
N ARG A 142 25.91 0.07 -1.25
CA ARG A 142 25.61 -0.88 -0.18
C ARG A 142 24.34 -0.45 0.54
N LEU A 143 23.26 -1.16 0.28
CA LEU A 143 22.02 -1.00 1.03
C LEU A 143 22.13 -1.77 2.35
N VAL A 144 21.76 -1.13 3.46
CA VAL A 144 21.71 -1.75 4.79
C VAL A 144 20.25 -1.74 5.24
N LEU A 145 19.63 -2.92 5.20
CA LEU A 145 18.28 -3.10 5.71
C LEU A 145 18.31 -3.05 7.24
N THR A 146 17.39 -2.30 7.82
CA THR A 146 17.24 -2.19 9.27
C THR A 146 15.83 -2.60 9.65
N ALA A 147 15.68 -3.17 10.85
CA ALA A 147 14.36 -3.50 11.36
C ALA A 147 13.52 -2.21 11.47
N HIS A 148 12.27 -2.27 11.01
CA HIS A 148 11.36 -1.14 11.14
C HIS A 148 10.95 -0.99 12.62
N PRO A 149 11.05 0.21 13.25
CA PRO A 149 10.81 0.38 14.69
C PRO A 149 9.44 -0.10 15.18
N THR A 150 8.45 -0.10 14.27
CA THR A 150 7.10 -0.63 14.46
C THR A 150 6.71 -1.39 13.20
N GLN A 151 6.88 -2.71 13.16
CA GLN A 151 6.46 -3.48 11.99
C GLN A 151 4.96 -3.25 11.73
N PHE A 152 4.61 -2.63 10.60
CA PHE A 152 3.23 -2.24 10.28
C PHE A 152 2.33 -3.45 10.00
N TYR A 153 2.87 -4.46 9.30
CA TYR A 153 2.10 -5.63 8.87
C TYR A 153 2.84 -6.96 9.14
N PRO A 154 2.16 -7.99 9.67
CA PRO A 154 2.68 -9.36 9.70
C PRO A 154 2.93 -9.90 8.29
N GLY A 155 3.82 -10.89 8.15
CA GLY A 155 4.16 -11.49 6.84
C GLY A 155 2.94 -12.04 6.07
N SER A 156 1.94 -12.57 6.77
CA SER A 156 0.68 -13.01 6.15
C SER A 156 -0.11 -11.86 5.51
N VAL A 157 -0.07 -10.67 6.11
CA VAL A 157 -0.72 -9.47 5.57
C VAL A 157 0.07 -8.96 4.37
N LEU A 158 1.41 -8.97 4.44
CA LEU A 158 2.27 -8.61 3.29
C LEU A 158 2.00 -9.51 2.07
N GLY A 159 1.89 -10.83 2.27
CA GLY A 159 1.55 -11.76 1.18
C GLY A 159 0.20 -11.42 0.53
N ILE A 160 -0.83 -11.18 1.34
CA ILE A 160 -2.15 -10.77 0.84
C ILE A 160 -2.06 -9.45 0.08
N ILE A 161 -1.28 -8.47 0.55
CA ILE A 161 -1.09 -7.18 -0.14
C ILE A 161 -0.47 -7.39 -1.51
N THR A 162 0.62 -8.16 -1.59
CA THR A 162 1.30 -8.44 -2.86
C THR A 162 0.37 -9.13 -3.85
N GLU A 163 -0.33 -10.18 -3.42
CA GLU A 163 -1.28 -10.90 -4.27
C GLU A 163 -2.45 -10.00 -4.70
N LEU A 164 -2.94 -9.15 -3.79
CA LEU A 164 -4.04 -8.23 -4.06
C LEU A 164 -3.62 -7.16 -5.08
N THR A 165 -2.42 -6.60 -4.96
CA THR A 165 -1.85 -5.65 -5.92
C THR A 165 -1.76 -6.27 -7.31
N GLU A 166 -1.29 -7.51 -7.45
CA GLU A 166 -1.21 -8.19 -8.74
C GLU A 166 -2.60 -8.48 -9.32
N ALA A 167 -3.54 -8.98 -8.52
CA ALA A 167 -4.92 -9.21 -8.95
C ALA A 167 -5.61 -7.90 -9.38
N LEU A 168 -5.32 -6.78 -8.71
CA LEU A 168 -5.80 -5.43 -9.06
C LEU A 168 -5.22 -4.92 -10.38
N LYS A 169 -3.96 -5.23 -10.70
CA LYS A 169 -3.34 -4.85 -11.99
C LYS A 169 -4.06 -5.52 -13.18
N VAL A 170 -4.39 -6.81 -13.05
CA VAL A 170 -5.04 -7.59 -14.12
C VAL A 170 -6.58 -7.57 -14.07
N ASN A 171 -7.17 -6.94 -13.05
CA ASN A 171 -8.61 -6.90 -12.79
C ASN A 171 -9.24 -8.30 -12.58
N ASP A 172 -8.56 -9.21 -11.89
CA ASP A 172 -9.15 -10.51 -11.53
C ASP A 172 -10.12 -10.35 -10.35
N ILE A 173 -11.39 -10.12 -10.67
CA ILE A 173 -12.44 -9.85 -9.69
C ILE A 173 -12.63 -11.02 -8.70
N ASN A 174 -12.45 -12.26 -9.15
CA ASN A 174 -12.65 -13.43 -8.29
C ASN A 174 -11.53 -13.53 -7.27
N GLU A 175 -10.29 -13.33 -7.71
CA GLU A 175 -9.12 -13.36 -6.85
C GLU A 175 -9.14 -12.18 -5.86
N ILE A 176 -9.47 -10.96 -6.33
CA ILE A 176 -9.66 -9.80 -5.46
C ILE A 176 -10.70 -10.09 -4.38
N TYR A 177 -11.85 -10.67 -4.73
CA TYR A 177 -12.88 -11.02 -3.77
C TYR A 177 -12.37 -12.01 -2.71
N LEU A 178 -11.64 -13.04 -3.12
CA LEU A 178 -11.03 -14.02 -2.23
C LEU A 178 -9.99 -13.38 -1.29
N LEU A 179 -9.11 -12.54 -1.82
CA LEU A 179 -8.05 -11.87 -1.07
C LEU A 179 -8.62 -10.86 -0.06
N LEU A 180 -9.67 -10.11 -0.45
CA LEU A 180 -10.42 -9.26 0.47
C LEU A 180 -11.03 -10.09 1.61
N GLN A 181 -11.50 -11.31 1.32
CA GLN A 181 -11.99 -12.23 2.36
C GLN A 181 -10.90 -12.69 3.33
N GLN A 182 -9.71 -12.97 2.81
CA GLN A 182 -8.56 -13.34 3.63
C GLN A 182 -8.09 -12.16 4.47
N LEU A 183 -8.01 -10.95 3.90
CA LEU A 183 -7.64 -9.72 4.58
C LEU A 183 -8.58 -9.44 5.77
N GLY A 184 -9.89 -9.62 5.57
CA GLY A 184 -10.90 -9.45 6.63
C GLY A 184 -10.73 -10.38 7.82
N LYS A 185 -10.19 -11.59 7.60
CA LYS A 185 -10.00 -12.62 8.64
C LYS A 185 -8.59 -12.64 9.24
N THR A 186 -7.61 -12.04 8.56
CA THR A 186 -6.21 -12.08 8.97
C THR A 186 -5.96 -11.11 10.12
N PRO A 187 -5.30 -11.51 11.22
CA PRO A 187 -4.95 -10.61 12.31
C PRO A 187 -3.83 -9.64 11.89
N PHE A 188 -3.94 -8.38 12.31
CA PHE A 188 -2.96 -7.32 12.03
C PHE A 188 -2.01 -7.06 13.20
N LEU A 189 -2.43 -7.44 14.42
CA LEU A 189 -1.66 -7.24 15.64
C LEU A 189 -0.98 -8.55 16.05
N ASN A 190 0.35 -8.51 16.14
CA ASN A 190 1.10 -9.53 16.84
C ASN A 190 0.92 -9.32 18.35
N LYS A 191 0.49 -10.37 19.05
CA LYS A 191 0.30 -10.30 20.52
C LYS A 191 1.61 -10.14 21.28
N GLU A 192 2.71 -10.52 20.66
CA GLU A 192 4.06 -10.51 21.23
C GLU A 192 5.00 -9.73 20.31
N LYS A 193 6.06 -9.17 20.89
CA LYS A 193 7.11 -8.51 20.12
C LYS A 193 7.83 -9.54 19.25
N PRO A 194 8.18 -9.20 18.00
CA PRO A 194 8.93 -10.11 17.13
C PRO A 194 10.28 -10.43 17.77
N THR A 195 10.75 -11.66 17.59
CA THR A 195 12.12 -12.03 17.93
C THR A 195 13.09 -11.50 16.87
N PRO A 196 14.40 -11.38 17.16
CA PRO A 196 15.38 -11.01 16.14
C PRO A 196 15.38 -11.93 14.92
N VAL A 197 14.97 -13.20 15.09
CA VAL A 197 14.81 -14.15 13.99
C VAL A 197 13.61 -13.77 13.13
N ASP A 198 12.48 -13.40 13.72
CA ASP A 198 11.29 -12.97 12.99
C ASP A 198 11.56 -11.70 12.17
N GLU A 199 12.30 -10.74 12.73
CA GLU A 199 12.72 -9.53 12.01
C GLU A 199 13.64 -9.86 10.83
N ALA A 200 14.59 -10.78 11.02
CA ALA A 200 15.47 -11.23 9.95
C ALA A 200 14.70 -11.93 8.82
N VAL A 201 13.73 -12.79 9.15
CA VAL A 201 12.84 -13.44 8.18
C VAL A 201 12.01 -12.40 7.44
N SER A 202 11.50 -11.38 8.14
CA SER A 202 10.75 -10.30 7.52
C SER A 202 11.60 -9.49 6.54
N LEU A 203 12.87 -9.22 6.84
CA LEU A 203 13.78 -8.54 5.91
C LEU A 203 14.16 -9.44 4.73
N ALA A 204 14.34 -10.74 4.96
CA ALA A 204 14.60 -11.71 3.91
C ALA A 204 13.46 -11.78 2.88
N TRP A 205 12.21 -11.59 3.32
CA TRP A 205 11.06 -11.50 2.41
C TRP A 205 11.23 -10.39 1.37
N PHE A 206 11.69 -9.19 1.76
CA PHE A 206 11.96 -8.10 0.81
C PHE A 206 13.14 -8.43 -0.10
N LEU A 207 14.16 -9.11 0.42
CA LEU A 207 15.29 -9.55 -0.40
C LEU A 207 14.82 -10.47 -1.52
N GLU A 208 13.97 -11.44 -1.21
CA GLU A 208 13.44 -12.43 -2.15
C GLU A 208 12.43 -11.82 -3.13
N ASN A 209 11.44 -11.08 -2.63
CA ASN A 209 10.27 -10.68 -3.44
C ASN A 209 10.41 -9.32 -4.10
N VAL A 210 11.37 -8.49 -3.67
CA VAL A 210 11.54 -7.11 -4.18
C VAL A 210 12.95 -6.88 -4.71
N PHE A 211 13.97 -7.03 -3.86
CA PHE A 211 15.34 -6.65 -4.25
C PHE A 211 15.95 -7.58 -5.28
N TYR A 212 15.64 -8.88 -5.24
CA TYR A 212 16.18 -9.84 -6.19
C TYR A 212 15.80 -9.49 -7.64
N GLU A 213 14.50 -9.33 -7.89
CA GLU A 213 13.93 -8.90 -9.18
C GLU A 213 14.44 -7.50 -9.59
N SER A 214 14.38 -6.53 -8.66
CA SER A 214 14.73 -5.14 -8.95
C SER A 214 16.21 -4.98 -9.30
N ALA A 215 17.11 -5.60 -8.53
CA ALA A 215 18.54 -5.52 -8.77
C ALA A 215 18.91 -6.18 -10.10
N SER A 216 18.31 -7.33 -10.41
CA SER A 216 18.51 -8.02 -11.69
C SER A 216 18.05 -7.14 -12.87
N SER A 217 16.83 -6.60 -12.80
CA SER A 217 16.27 -5.75 -13.87
C SER A 217 17.10 -4.48 -14.10
N ILE A 218 17.58 -3.85 -13.03
CA ILE A 218 18.45 -2.67 -13.15
C ILE A 218 19.79 -3.05 -13.78
N LYS A 219 20.41 -4.15 -13.35
CA LYS A 219 21.70 -4.61 -13.91
C LYS A 219 21.57 -4.96 -15.39
N GLU A 220 20.55 -5.72 -15.77
CA GLU A 220 20.29 -6.10 -17.16
C GLU A 220 20.12 -4.87 -18.08
N LYS A 221 19.38 -3.85 -17.63
CA LYS A 221 19.22 -2.59 -18.37
C LYS A 221 20.54 -1.87 -18.58
N LEU A 222 21.37 -1.78 -17.53
CA LEU A 222 22.69 -1.12 -17.63
C LEU A 222 23.64 -1.92 -18.52
N ASP A 223 23.62 -3.25 -18.43
CA ASP A 223 24.48 -4.13 -19.23
C ASP A 223 24.16 -4.05 -20.71
N THR A 224 22.88 -3.99 -21.05
CA THR A 224 22.42 -3.85 -22.44
C THR A 224 22.78 -2.48 -23.02
N GLU A 225 22.74 -1.43 -22.21
CA GLU A 225 22.99 -0.06 -22.69
C GLU A 225 24.48 0.29 -22.81
N PHE A 226 25.34 -0.34 -22.00
CA PHE A 226 26.78 -0.07 -21.95
C PHE A 226 27.65 -1.24 -22.42
N ASP A 227 27.04 -2.29 -22.97
CA ASP A 227 27.69 -3.50 -23.50
C ASP A 227 28.66 -4.17 -22.49
N PHE A 228 28.34 -4.16 -21.20
CA PHE A 228 29.20 -4.77 -20.18
C PHE A 228 29.40 -6.28 -20.36
N LEU A 229 28.46 -6.96 -21.03
CA LEU A 229 28.51 -8.42 -21.26
C LEU A 229 29.44 -8.83 -22.40
N ALA A 230 29.86 -7.90 -23.26
CA ALA A 230 30.71 -8.20 -24.43
C ALA A 230 32.20 -8.31 -24.11
N GLU A 231 32.62 -8.08 -22.85
CA GLU A 231 34.03 -8.08 -22.43
C GLU A 231 34.48 -9.33 -21.66
N ASP A 232 33.55 -10.21 -21.28
CA ASP A 232 33.84 -11.44 -20.50
C ASP A 232 33.98 -12.72 -21.38
N GLU A 233 34.00 -12.60 -22.72
CA GLU A 233 34.39 -13.65 -23.69
C GLU A 233 35.77 -13.39 -24.31
#